data_AF-A0A3S2V3K7-F1
#
_entry.id   AF-A0A3S2V3K7-F1
#
_cell.length_a   1.000
_cell.length_b   1.000
_cell.length_c   1.000
_cell.angle_alpha   90.00
_cell.angle_beta   90.00
_cell.angle_gamma   90.00
#
_symmetry.space_group_name_H-M   'P 1'
#
loop_
_entity.id
_entity.type
_entity.pdbx_description
1 polymer ?
#
loop_
_entity_poly.entity_id
_entity_poly.type
_entity_poly.pdbx_seq_one_letter_code
_entity_poly.pdbx_strand_id
1 'polypeptide(L)'
;MNRNIGTNTKQDNGKYIMPGNHPVRKFYHTSAKMLTLIFNYHGKMHQTKAMVTYANGLKLYKIALYSKLNECNAVCWLQKSGSIWQVVIGQIDADLREELIKAIELREESSAIHSIGTNYHTH
;
A
#
# COMPACT_ATOMS: atom_id res chain seq x y z
N MET A 1 14.39 -20.46 -50.14
CA MET A 1 14.65 -19.67 -48.92
C MET A 1 14.59 -18.19 -49.30
N ASN A 2 13.43 -17.56 -49.13
CA ASN A 2 13.21 -16.17 -49.55
C ASN A 2 13.42 -15.23 -48.36
N ARG A 3 14.37 -14.29 -48.52
CA ARG A 3 14.32 -13.00 -47.83
C ARG A 3 13.46 -12.07 -48.67
N ASN A 4 12.47 -11.40 -48.07
CA ASN A 4 12.02 -10.12 -48.59
C ASN A 4 11.54 -9.23 -47.45
N ILE A 5 12.29 -8.13 -47.29
CA ILE A 5 12.00 -6.98 -46.45
C ILE A 5 10.95 -6.16 -47.22
N GLY A 6 9.78 -5.98 -46.63
CA GLY A 6 8.70 -5.16 -47.18
C GLY A 6 8.34 -4.05 -46.21
N THR A 7 9.09 -2.95 -46.22
CA THR A 7 8.63 -1.66 -45.74
C THR A 7 7.61 -1.12 -46.73
N ASN A 8 6.35 -0.96 -46.32
CA ASN A 8 5.38 -0.19 -47.07
C ASN A 8 4.53 0.64 -46.11
N THR A 9 5.04 1.82 -45.76
CA THR A 9 4.25 2.94 -45.26
C THR A 9 3.52 3.55 -46.44
N LYS A 10 2.25 3.16 -46.62
CA LYS A 10 1.31 3.88 -47.47
C LYS A 10 0.52 4.84 -46.59
N GLN A 11 0.86 6.12 -46.67
CA GLN A 11 -0.02 7.21 -46.24
C GLN A 11 -1.17 7.30 -47.25
N ASP A 12 -2.39 7.09 -46.77
CA ASP A 12 -3.61 7.35 -47.51
C ASP A 12 -4.54 8.19 -46.60
N ASN A 13 -4.71 9.44 -47.01
CA ASN A 13 -5.84 10.33 -46.74
C ASN A 13 -6.35 10.47 -45.29
N GLY A 14 -5.69 11.34 -44.53
CA GLY A 14 -6.37 12.49 -43.90
C GLY A 14 -7.44 12.24 -42.84
N LYS A 15 -7.54 11.03 -42.26
CA LYS A 15 -8.43 10.75 -41.13
C LYS A 15 -7.63 10.01 -40.06
N TYR A 16 -7.15 10.75 -39.08
CA TYR A 16 -6.62 10.15 -37.86
C TYR A 16 -7.76 9.41 -37.16
N ILE A 17 -7.88 8.11 -37.43
CA ILE A 17 -8.66 7.22 -36.59
C ILE A 17 -7.84 7.06 -35.32
N MET A 18 -8.16 7.85 -34.30
CA MET A 18 -7.55 7.69 -32.98
C MET A 18 -7.81 6.23 -32.53
N PRO A 19 -6.77 5.45 -32.22
CA PRO A 19 -6.96 4.12 -31.67
C PRO A 19 -7.79 4.27 -30.39
N GLY A 20 -8.77 3.38 -30.28
CA GLY A 20 -9.97 3.57 -29.48
C GLY A 20 -9.74 3.95 -28.03
N ASN A 21 -10.78 4.56 -27.47
CA ASN A 21 -11.06 4.68 -26.05
C ASN A 21 -10.65 3.40 -25.31
N HIS A 22 -9.40 3.30 -24.87
CA HIS A 22 -9.09 2.48 -23.73
C HIS A 22 -9.87 3.13 -22.59
N PRO A 23 -10.75 2.38 -21.89
CA PRO A 23 -11.35 2.92 -20.69
C PRO A 23 -10.19 3.32 -19.80
N VAL A 24 -9.99 4.63 -19.63
CA VAL A 24 -9.10 5.19 -18.63
C VAL A 24 -9.58 4.53 -17.36
N ARG A 25 -8.85 3.51 -16.90
CA ARG A 25 -9.14 2.82 -15.66
C ARG A 25 -9.20 3.95 -14.66
N LYS A 26 -10.42 4.26 -14.19
CA LYS A 26 -10.61 5.18 -13.09
C LYS A 26 -9.81 4.56 -11.97
N PHE A 27 -8.61 5.08 -11.74
CA PHE A 27 -7.86 4.76 -10.54
C PHE A 27 -8.76 5.30 -9.44
N TYR A 28 -9.55 4.41 -8.85
CA TYR A 28 -10.26 4.70 -7.62
C TYR A 28 -9.21 5.32 -6.72
N HIS A 29 -9.41 6.58 -6.35
CA HIS A 29 -8.59 7.26 -5.37
C HIS A 29 -8.78 6.48 -4.07
N THR A 30 -8.06 5.38 -3.91
CA THR A 30 -7.87 4.73 -2.62
C THR A 30 -7.11 5.76 -1.81
N SER A 31 -7.84 6.52 -0.99
CA SER A 31 -7.28 7.51 -0.09
C SER A 31 -6.24 6.83 0.77
N ALA A 32 -4.97 6.98 0.40
CA ALA A 32 -3.86 6.38 1.12
C ALA A 32 -3.79 7.06 2.49
N LYS A 33 -4.11 6.31 3.55
CA LYS A 33 -4.06 6.82 4.92
C LYS A 33 -2.65 6.61 5.46
N MET A 34 -1.99 7.69 5.88
CA MET A 34 -0.70 7.58 6.57
C MET A 34 -0.91 7.41 8.07
N LEU A 35 -0.21 6.44 8.65
CA LEU A 35 -0.15 6.18 10.07
C LEU A 35 1.28 6.40 10.56
N THR A 36 1.40 6.98 11.75
CA THR A 36 2.66 6.96 12.51
C THR A 36 2.55 5.83 13.52
N LEU A 37 3.48 4.88 13.46
CA LEU A 37 3.58 3.74 14.36
C LEU A 37 4.70 4.04 15.36
N ILE A 38 4.44 3.72 16.62
CA ILE A 38 5.39 3.81 17.72
C ILE A 38 5.40 2.45 18.40
N PHE A 39 6.57 1.86 18.57
CA PHE A 39 6.72 0.49 19.10
C PHE A 39 8.05 0.34 19.84
N ASN A 40 8.17 -0.68 20.68
CA ASN A 40 9.40 -1.01 21.38
C ASN A 40 10.03 -2.24 20.74
N TYR A 41 11.31 -2.16 20.37
CA TYR A 41 12.04 -3.28 19.79
C TYR A 41 13.48 -3.29 20.31
N HIS A 42 13.90 -4.44 20.82
CA HIS A 42 15.16 -4.62 21.58
C HIS A 42 15.38 -3.57 22.68
N GLY A 43 14.32 -3.26 23.44
CA GLY A 43 14.37 -2.31 24.56
C GLY A 43 14.53 -0.84 24.15
N LYS A 44 14.40 -0.53 22.85
CA LYS A 44 14.46 0.83 22.32
C LYS A 44 13.10 1.21 21.72
N MET A 45 12.70 2.44 21.96
CA MET A 45 11.49 3.01 21.36
C MET A 45 11.80 3.45 19.93
N HIS A 46 10.97 3.00 18.99
CA HIS A 46 11.10 3.31 17.57
C HIS A 46 9.83 3.99 17.07
N GLN A 47 10.00 4.82 16.06
CA GLN A 47 8.92 5.50 15.37
C GLN A 47 9.08 5.30 13.87
N THR A 48 8.00 4.89 13.21
CA THR A 48 7.98 4.78 11.76
C THR A 48 6.65 5.22 11.15
N LYS A 49 6.62 5.33 9.83
CA LYS A 49 5.43 5.63 9.04
C LYS A 49 4.97 4.38 8.28
N ALA A 50 3.67 4.15 8.31
CA ALA A 50 2.99 3.15 7.51
C ALA A 50 1.96 3.82 6.61
N MET A 51 1.87 3.37 5.37
CA MET A 51 0.81 3.75 4.44
C MET A 51 -0.20 2.60 4.40
N VAL A 52 -1.47 2.92 4.65
CA VAL A 52 -2.58 1.99 4.50
C VAL A 52 -3.14 2.12 3.09
N THR A 53 -3.18 1.01 2.39
CA THR A 53 -3.81 0.86 1.08
C THR A 53 -4.71 -0.39 1.09
N TYR A 54 -5.48 -0.56 0.03
CA TYR A 54 -6.35 -1.72 -0.15
C TYR A 54 -6.02 -2.40 -1.47
N ALA A 55 -5.88 -3.72 -1.44
CA ALA A 55 -5.81 -4.52 -2.66
C ALA A 55 -6.81 -5.66 -2.54
N ASN A 56 -7.68 -5.81 -3.54
CA ASN A 56 -8.71 -6.86 -3.58
C ASN A 56 -9.59 -6.90 -2.32
N GLY A 57 -9.93 -5.73 -1.76
CA GLY A 57 -10.74 -5.60 -0.55
C GLY A 57 -9.99 -5.87 0.77
N LEU A 58 -8.70 -6.22 0.71
CA LEU A 58 -7.87 -6.50 1.88
C LEU A 58 -6.99 -5.29 2.22
N LYS A 59 -6.87 -5.01 3.52
CA LYS A 59 -5.98 -3.95 4.02
C LYS A 59 -4.53 -4.36 3.89
N LEU A 60 -3.74 -3.46 3.30
CA LEU A 60 -2.30 -3.56 3.15
C LEU A 60 -1.63 -2.39 3.86
N TYR A 61 -0.56 -2.70 4.59
CA TYR A 61 0.24 -1.73 5.33
C TYR A 61 1.65 -1.77 4.76
N LYS A 62 2.01 -0.73 4.02
CA LYS A 62 3.39 -0.52 3.55
C LYS A 62 4.13 0.26 4.62
N ILE A 63 5.10 -0.36 5.27
CA ILE A 63 5.82 0.17 6.41
C ILE A 63 7.23 0.49 5.97
N ALA A 64 7.67 1.73 6.20
CA ALA A 64 9.08 2.07 6.06
C ALA A 64 9.82 1.55 7.30
N LEU A 65 10.98 0.92 7.12
CA LEU A 65 11.84 0.49 8.21
C LEU A 65 13.15 1.25 8.11
N TYR A 66 13.67 1.71 9.26
CA TYR A 66 15.03 2.22 9.29
C TYR A 66 16.01 1.07 8.99
N SER A 67 17.06 1.35 8.24
CA SER A 67 18.08 0.34 7.88
C SER A 67 18.74 -0.35 9.07
N LYS A 68 18.71 0.29 10.26
CA LYS A 68 19.20 -0.30 11.52
C LYS A 68 18.24 -1.30 12.16
N LEU A 69 16.97 -1.30 11.77
CA LEU A 69 15.95 -2.24 12.24
C LEU A 69 15.87 -3.47 11.35
N ASN A 70 16.25 -3.33 10.09
CA ASN A 70 16.25 -4.40 9.11
C ASN A 70 17.31 -4.10 8.05
N GLU A 71 18.43 -4.80 8.14
CA GLU A 71 19.58 -4.61 7.25
C GLU A 71 19.27 -5.04 5.82
N CYS A 72 18.33 -5.98 5.65
CA CYS A 72 17.98 -6.56 4.36
C CYS A 72 16.93 -5.73 3.60
N ASN A 73 16.01 -5.05 4.30
CA ASN A 73 14.89 -4.36 3.67
C ASN A 73 14.50 -3.06 4.38
N ALA A 74 14.53 -1.95 3.64
CA ALA A 74 14.03 -0.65 4.12
C ALA A 74 12.50 -0.53 4.11
N VAL A 75 11.78 -1.51 3.58
CA VAL A 75 10.31 -1.50 3.48
C VAL A 75 9.79 -2.92 3.69
N CYS A 76 8.74 -3.08 4.49
CA CYS A 76 7.96 -4.31 4.54
C CYS A 76 6.47 -4.04 4.27
N TRP A 77 5.76 -5.04 3.79
CA TRP A 77 4.32 -4.98 3.54
C TRP A 77 3.63 -6.04 4.38
N LEU A 78 2.72 -5.59 5.24
CA LEU A 78 1.85 -6.45 6.01
C LEU A 78 0.45 -6.43 5.42
N GLN A 79 -0.19 -7.59 5.36
CA GLN A 79 -1.59 -7.72 4.95
C GLN A 79 -2.38 -8.33 6.09
N LYS A 80 -3.56 -7.76 6.35
CA LYS A 80 -4.51 -8.30 7.33
C LYS A 80 -5.66 -8.97 6.59
N SER A 81 -5.90 -10.24 6.86
CA SER A 81 -7.05 -11.02 6.37
C SER A 81 -7.80 -11.59 7.57
N GLY A 82 -8.84 -10.90 8.02
CA GLY A 82 -9.51 -11.20 9.28
C GLY A 82 -8.58 -10.98 10.48
N SER A 83 -8.30 -12.05 11.24
CA SER A 83 -7.34 -12.07 12.35
C SER A 83 -5.92 -12.46 11.93
N ILE A 84 -5.71 -12.87 10.67
CA ILE A 84 -4.42 -13.37 10.20
C ILE A 84 -3.60 -12.23 9.61
N TRP A 85 -2.36 -12.13 10.05
CA TRP A 85 -1.35 -11.21 9.54
C TRP A 85 -0.31 -11.96 8.72
N GLN A 86 -0.03 -11.47 7.52
CA GLN A 86 1.01 -12.03 6.66
C GLN A 86 1.95 -10.93 6.15
N VAL A 87 3.23 -11.29 6.03
CA VAL A 87 4.23 -10.46 5.36
C VAL A 87 4.18 -10.78 3.88
N VAL A 88 3.77 -9.81 3.06
CA VAL A 88 3.64 -9.98 1.59
C VAL A 88 4.95 -9.65 0.89
N ILE A 89 5.65 -8.61 1.37
CA ILE A 89 6.91 -8.13 0.80
C ILE A 89 7.85 -7.76 1.94
N GLY A 90 9.12 -8.08 1.75
CA GLY A 90 10.18 -7.84 2.73
C GLY A 90 10.33 -9.01 3.68
N GLN A 91 11.52 -9.10 4.26
CA GLN A 91 11.85 -10.11 5.26
C GLN A 91 12.11 -9.37 6.57
N ILE A 92 11.33 -9.66 7.60
CA ILE A 92 11.44 -9.11 8.95
C ILE A 92 11.47 -10.29 9.93
N ASP A 93 12.20 -10.14 11.03
CA ASP A 93 12.19 -11.12 12.10
C ASP A 93 10.82 -11.17 12.80
N ALA A 94 10.57 -12.26 13.51
CA ALA A 94 9.28 -12.53 14.14
C ALA A 94 8.94 -11.50 15.22
N ASP A 95 9.93 -11.09 16.01
CA ASP A 95 9.75 -10.16 17.13
C ASP A 95 9.41 -8.75 16.61
N LEU A 96 10.14 -8.26 15.60
CA LEU A 96 9.82 -6.98 14.95
C LEU A 96 8.43 -7.00 14.31
N ARG A 97 8.07 -8.13 13.67
CA ARG A 97 6.75 -8.30 13.07
C ARG A 97 5.63 -8.18 14.12
N GLU A 98 5.77 -8.83 15.26
CA GLU A 98 4.77 -8.76 16.34
C GLU A 98 4.61 -7.34 16.87
N GLU A 99 5.71 -6.64 17.11
CA GLU A 99 5.68 -5.26 17.63
C GLU A 99 5.06 -4.28 16.61
N LEU A 100 5.33 -4.48 15.32
CA LEU A 100 4.67 -3.70 14.26
C LEU A 100 3.17 -3.96 14.19
N ILE A 101 2.74 -5.22 14.31
CA ILE A 101 1.32 -5.59 14.33
C ILE A 101 0.61 -4.92 15.51
N LYS A 102 1.16 -5.07 16.73
CA LYS A 102 0.62 -4.43 17.94
C LYS A 102 0.47 -2.92 17.76
N ALA A 103 1.49 -2.26 17.20
CA ALA A 103 1.46 -0.81 16.97
C ALA A 103 0.41 -0.39 15.94
N ILE A 104 0.17 -1.20 14.90
CA ILE A 104 -0.89 -0.93 13.92
C ILE A 104 -2.25 -1.07 14.57
N GLU A 105 -2.49 -2.14 15.31
CA GLU A 105 -3.79 -2.40 15.94
C GLU A 105 -4.16 -1.31 16.95
N LEU A 106 -3.20 -0.92 17.79
CA LEU A 106 -3.37 0.20 18.73
C LEU A 106 -3.74 1.50 18.02
N ARG A 107 -3.12 1.78 16.87
CA ARG A 107 -3.37 3.01 16.11
C ARG A 107 -4.72 2.99 15.38
N GLU A 108 -5.14 1.82 14.90
CA GLU A 108 -6.46 1.67 14.29
C GLU A 108 -7.58 1.80 15.32
N GLU A 109 -7.45 1.18 16.49
CA GLU A 109 -8.42 1.30 17.59
C GLU A 109 -8.58 2.75 18.05
N SER A 110 -7.47 3.46 18.23
CA SER A 110 -7.47 4.89 18.56
C SER A 110 -8.20 5.74 17.51
N SER A 111 -8.12 5.36 16.23
CA SER A 111 -8.82 6.06 15.15
C SER A 111 -10.34 5.78 15.15
N ALA A 112 -10.75 4.59 15.60
CA ALA A 112 -12.16 4.22 15.70
C ALA A 112 -12.88 5.00 16.79
N ILE A 113 -12.23 5.18 17.95
CA ILE A 113 -12.79 5.93 19.10
C ILE A 113 -13.10 7.39 18.73
N HIS A 114 -12.23 8.04 17.96
CA HIS A 114 -12.44 9.43 17.54
C HIS A 114 -13.58 9.61 16.53
N SER A 115 -14.02 8.54 15.86
CA SER A 115 -15.11 8.60 14.87
C SER A 115 -16.51 8.50 15.49
N ILE A 116 -16.60 8.10 16.76
CA ILE A 116 -17.88 7.89 17.47
C ILE A 116 -18.34 9.18 18.19
N GLY A 117 -17.44 10.14 18.41
CA GLY A 117 -17.69 11.34 19.22
C GLY A 117 -18.42 12.51 18.55
N THR A 118 -18.85 12.42 17.29
CA THR A 118 -19.38 13.59 16.55
C THR A 118 -20.91 13.63 16.36
N ASN A 119 -21.68 12.71 16.96
CA ASN A 119 -23.13 12.61 16.70
C ASN A 119 -24.05 13.08 17.85
N TYR A 120 -23.60 13.99 18.73
CA TYR A 120 -24.44 14.49 19.82
C TYR A 120 -24.37 16.01 20.00
N HIS A 121 -24.93 16.80 19.08
CA HIS A 121 -25.56 18.09 19.45
C HIS A 121 -26.34 18.71 18.29
N THR A 122 -27.66 18.55 18.30
CA THR A 122 -28.62 19.57 17.85
C THR A 122 -29.94 19.24 18.53
N HIS A 123 -30.24 19.99 19.60
CA HIS A 123 -31.59 20.15 20.14
C HIS A 123 -32.02 21.58 19.87
#